data_AF-A0A955LZ88-F1
#
_entry.id   AF-A0A955LZ88-F1
#
_cell.length_a   1.000
_cell.length_b   1.000
_cell.length_c   1.000
_cell.angle_alpha   90.00
_cell.angle_beta   90.00
_cell.angle_gamma   90.00
#
_symmetry.space_group_name_H-M   'P 1'
#
loop_
_entity.id
_entity.type
_entity.pdbx_description
1 polymer ?
#
loop_
_entity_poly.entity_id
_entity_poly.type
_entity_poly.pdbx_seq_one_letter_code
_entity_poly.pdbx_strand_id
1 'polypeptide(L)'
;MTEQQKTTVGFAVASFILGLFFLIPLLGTLLGILAIIFGIIALSQISKNKETLKGGWMAVTGIVLGALSVLIVPILGLLAAIAIPNMLRARMMSNDALAKSNLRTLSAAAEIYKTEYQLYPASKGALLTEGNSTLKQSYCDQTYSGFIYTCEFSNTGYRFKATPEVPGSSGSKIFTIVNGGMIVEEEPVIPYD
;
A
#
# COMPACT_ATOMS: atom_id res chain seq x y z
N MET A 1 62.13 -1.36 5.17
CA MET A 1 61.20 -0.52 4.40
C MET A 1 59.93 -0.40 5.23
N THR A 2 59.77 0.69 5.97
CA THR A 2 58.58 0.90 6.81
C THR A 2 57.42 1.26 5.88
N GLU A 3 56.56 0.28 5.62
CA GLU A 3 55.30 0.46 4.92
C GLU A 3 54.46 1.45 5.74
N GLN A 4 54.37 2.71 5.28
CA GLN A 4 53.56 3.70 5.97
C GLN A 4 52.09 3.28 5.86
N GLN A 5 51.56 2.77 6.97
CA GLN A 5 50.18 2.35 7.10
C GLN A 5 49.27 3.59 7.07
N LYS A 6 48.85 3.95 5.86
CA LYS A 6 48.03 5.13 5.60
C LYS A 6 46.66 4.99 6.29
N THR A 7 46.37 5.83 7.28
CA THR A 7 45.18 5.75 8.14
C THR A 7 43.97 6.47 7.55
N THR A 8 42.76 5.95 7.78
CA THR A 8 41.51 6.53 7.28
C THR A 8 41.04 7.70 8.15
N VAL A 9 40.58 8.78 7.53
CA VAL A 9 40.05 9.94 8.29
C VAL A 9 38.66 9.61 8.84
N GLY A 10 38.48 9.69 10.16
CA GLY A 10 37.18 9.42 10.81
C GLY A 10 36.05 10.33 10.29
N PHE A 11 36.38 11.56 9.91
CA PHE A 11 35.43 12.50 9.29
C PHE A 11 34.89 12.02 7.93
N ALA A 12 35.68 11.26 7.15
CA ALA A 12 35.24 10.71 5.87
C ALA A 12 34.22 9.56 6.06
N VAL A 13 34.40 8.77 7.12
CA VAL A 13 33.44 7.71 7.49
C VAL A 13 32.15 8.34 8.05
N ALA A 14 32.28 9.38 8.88
CA ALA A 14 31.13 10.13 9.39
C ALA A 14 30.30 10.76 8.25
N SER A 15 30.93 11.37 7.24
CA SER A 15 30.20 11.93 6.08
C SER A 15 29.46 10.87 5.28
N PHE A 16 29.99 9.65 5.17
CA PHE A 16 29.34 8.55 4.46
C PHE A 16 28.11 8.04 5.23
N ILE A 17 28.26 7.80 6.54
CA ILE A 17 27.17 7.31 7.39
C ILE A 17 26.04 8.35 7.47
N LEU A 18 26.37 9.64 7.60
CA LEU A 18 25.38 10.72 7.63
C LEU A 18 24.63 10.87 6.30
N GLY A 19 25.32 10.67 5.16
CA GLY A 19 24.69 10.64 3.83
C GLY A 19 23.71 9.48 3.63
N LEU A 20 23.87 8.38 4.37
CA LEU A 20 22.99 7.20 4.28
C LEU A 20 21.62 7.43 4.95
N PHE A 21 21.53 8.34 5.92
CA PHE A 21 20.27 8.68 6.61
C PHE A 21 19.31 9.56 5.77
N PHE A 22 19.47 9.59 4.44
CA PHE A 22 18.62 10.28 3.45
C PHE A 22 17.14 9.88 3.51
N LEU A 23 16.80 8.71 4.05
CA LEU A 23 15.44 8.16 4.03
C LEU A 23 14.42 8.96 4.88
N ILE A 24 14.89 9.77 5.83
CA ILE A 24 14.01 10.52 6.75
C ILE A 24 13.94 11.98 6.27
N PRO A 25 12.79 12.48 5.75
CA PRO A 25 12.75 13.79 5.09
C PRO A 25 13.12 14.97 5.99
N LEU A 26 12.66 14.93 7.24
CA LEU A 26 12.85 16.01 8.20
C LEU A 26 14.27 16.03 8.79
N LEU A 27 14.86 14.86 9.02
CA LEU A 27 16.18 14.71 9.64
C LEU A 27 17.30 14.68 8.60
N GLY A 28 17.03 14.13 7.42
CA GLY A 28 17.98 13.92 6.33
C GLY A 28 18.43 15.21 5.64
N THR A 29 17.58 16.25 5.58
CA THR A 29 17.99 17.56 5.03
C THR A 29 18.99 18.26 5.94
N LEU A 30 18.77 18.22 7.26
CA LEU A 30 19.72 18.76 8.25
C LEU A 30 21.02 17.94 8.26
N LEU A 31 20.93 16.60 8.33
CA LEU A 31 22.09 15.71 8.33
C LEU A 31 22.88 15.76 7.01
N GLY A 32 22.20 15.95 5.88
CA GLY A 32 22.82 16.10 4.57
C GLY A 32 23.73 17.33 4.48
N ILE A 33 23.32 18.45 5.09
CA ILE A 33 24.16 19.65 5.20
C ILE A 33 25.40 19.35 6.06
N LEU A 34 25.25 18.67 7.20
CA LEU A 34 26.40 18.25 8.02
C LEU A 34 27.33 17.29 7.27
N ALA A 35 26.79 16.35 6.48
CA ALA A 35 27.56 15.41 5.66
C ALA A 35 28.41 16.15 4.62
N ILE A 36 27.87 17.20 3.99
CA ILE A 36 28.61 18.06 3.06
C ILE A 36 29.74 18.78 3.78
N ILE A 37 29.48 19.37 4.94
CA ILE A 37 30.49 20.09 5.74
C ILE A 37 31.63 19.14 6.15
N PHE A 38 31.32 17.98 6.73
CA PHE A 38 32.32 17.00 7.13
C PHE A 38 33.06 16.40 5.94
N GLY A 39 32.40 16.22 4.80
CA GLY A 39 33.01 15.77 3.55
C GLY A 39 34.04 16.78 3.03
N ILE A 40 33.70 18.08 2.99
CA ILE A 40 34.61 19.16 2.55
C ILE A 40 35.83 19.25 3.50
N ILE A 41 35.60 19.17 4.81
CA ILE A 41 36.69 19.17 5.81
C ILE A 41 37.61 17.96 5.62
N ALA A 42 37.04 16.76 5.40
CA ALA A 42 37.81 15.55 5.15
C ALA A 42 38.65 15.65 3.87
N LEU A 43 38.10 16.18 2.77
CA LEU A 43 38.87 16.43 1.55
C LEU A 43 39.98 17.46 1.76
N SER A 44 39.73 18.51 2.55
CA SER A 44 40.73 19.54 2.89
C SER A 44 41.89 18.97 3.70
N GLN A 45 41.63 18.03 4.62
CA GLN A 45 42.68 17.36 5.39
C GLN A 45 43.49 16.38 4.54
N ILE A 46 42.82 15.62 3.66
CA ILE A 46 43.47 14.66 2.75
C ILE A 46 44.34 15.37 1.70
N SER A 47 43.92 16.55 1.22
CA SER A 47 44.69 17.30 0.23
C SER A 47 45.99 17.87 0.79
N LYS A 48 46.03 18.20 2.10
CA LYS A 48 47.22 18.72 2.79
C LYS A 48 48.22 17.63 3.21
N ASN A 49 47.74 16.43 3.56
CA ASN A 49 48.56 15.33 4.06
C ASN A 49 48.33 14.03 3.24
N LYS A 50 48.71 14.05 1.96
CA LYS A 50 48.46 12.94 1.01
C LYS A 50 49.22 11.64 1.33
N GLU A 51 50.33 11.73 2.05
CA GLU A 51 51.17 10.57 2.39
C GLU A 51 50.61 9.74 3.55
N THR A 52 49.92 10.39 4.51
CA THR A 52 49.44 9.75 5.75
C THR A 52 47.93 9.43 5.77
N LEU A 53 47.09 10.10 4.96
CA LEU A 53 45.63 9.99 5.05
C LEU A 53 44.97 9.35 3.81
N LYS A 54 44.21 8.25 4.00
CA LYS A 54 43.36 7.60 2.97
C LYS A 54 41.88 7.99 3.17
N GLY A 55 41.08 7.96 2.09
CA GLY A 55 39.62 8.09 2.18
C GLY A 55 38.96 9.14 1.29
N GLY A 56 39.66 9.69 0.29
CA GLY A 56 39.08 10.70 -0.61
C GLY A 56 37.79 10.24 -1.30
N TRP A 57 37.74 8.98 -1.74
CA TRP A 57 36.55 8.37 -2.34
C TRP A 57 35.34 8.34 -1.38
N MET A 58 35.56 8.13 -0.08
CA MET A 58 34.50 8.11 0.93
C MET A 58 33.95 9.51 1.23
N ALA A 59 34.81 10.52 1.22
CA ALA A 59 34.37 11.90 1.39
C ALA A 59 33.63 12.42 0.15
N VAL A 60 34.10 12.11 -1.07
CA VAL A 60 33.40 12.48 -2.31
C VAL A 60 32.03 11.81 -2.41
N THR A 61 31.92 10.51 -2.09
CA THR A 61 30.63 9.81 -2.09
C THR A 61 29.66 10.38 -1.07
N GLY A 62 30.13 10.72 0.15
CA GLY A 62 29.31 11.39 1.16
C GLY A 62 28.79 12.76 0.72
N ILE A 63 29.62 13.57 0.05
CA ILE A 63 29.19 14.87 -0.51
C ILE A 63 28.15 14.69 -1.61
N VAL A 64 28.37 13.75 -2.55
CA VAL A 64 27.44 13.52 -3.67
C VAL A 64 26.09 13.00 -3.18
N LEU A 65 26.08 12.02 -2.27
CA LEU A 65 24.85 11.50 -1.65
C LEU A 65 24.13 12.60 -0.85
N GLY A 66 24.88 13.40 -0.09
CA GLY A 66 24.35 14.56 0.65
C GLY A 66 23.74 15.61 -0.26
N ALA A 67 24.41 16.01 -1.34
CA ALA A 67 23.90 17.02 -2.27
C ALA A 67 22.63 16.53 -3.01
N LEU A 68 22.61 15.26 -3.45
CA LEU A 68 21.43 14.66 -4.07
C LEU A 68 20.26 14.58 -3.09
N SER A 69 20.51 14.27 -1.81
CA SER A 69 19.47 14.23 -0.78
C SER A 69 18.75 15.57 -0.65
N VAL A 70 19.49 16.68 -0.62
CA VAL A 70 18.91 18.03 -0.44
C VAL A 70 18.04 18.43 -1.63
N LEU A 71 18.40 18.01 -2.85
CA LEU A 71 17.64 18.35 -4.06
C LEU A 71 16.43 17.44 -4.29
N ILE A 72 16.57 16.13 -4.07
CA ILE A 72 15.56 15.14 -4.49
C ILE A 72 14.53 14.88 -3.38
N VAL A 73 14.93 14.84 -2.10
CA VAL A 73 14.03 14.52 -0.97
C VAL A 73 12.81 15.44 -0.91
N PRO A 74 12.92 16.78 -1.03
CA PRO A 74 11.75 17.65 -0.91
C PRO A 74 10.72 17.39 -2.01
N ILE A 75 11.18 17.14 -3.24
CA ILE A 75 10.33 16.87 -4.40
C ILE A 75 9.63 15.52 -4.23
N LEU A 76 10.38 14.47 -3.88
CA LEU A 76 9.80 13.14 -3.64
C LEU A 76 8.82 13.15 -2.45
N GLY A 77 9.14 13.88 -1.38
CA GLY A 77 8.28 14.05 -0.22
C GLY A 77 6.94 14.71 -0.57
N LEU A 78 6.97 15.76 -1.39
CA LEU A 78 5.76 16.43 -1.85
C LEU A 78 4.89 15.52 -2.74
N LEU A 79 5.51 14.80 -3.67
CA LEU A 79 4.80 13.84 -4.52
C LEU A 79 4.18 12.71 -3.71
N ALA A 80 4.92 12.14 -2.75
CA ALA A 80 4.43 11.08 -1.87
C ALA A 80 3.29 11.58 -0.98
N ALA A 81 3.37 12.80 -0.45
CA ALA A 81 2.32 13.39 0.39
C ALA A 81 0.97 13.53 -0.33
N ILE A 82 0.98 13.75 -1.65
CA ILE A 82 -0.25 13.79 -2.47
C ILE A 82 -0.66 12.39 -2.92
N ALA A 83 0.32 11.58 -3.34
CA ALA A 83 0.06 10.28 -3.94
C ALA A 83 -0.46 9.23 -2.95
N ILE A 84 0.09 9.18 -1.73
CA ILE A 84 -0.30 8.20 -0.71
C ILE A 84 -1.78 8.32 -0.32
N PRO A 85 -2.31 9.49 0.09
CA PRO A 85 -3.72 9.59 0.47
C PRO A 85 -4.64 9.32 -0.73
N ASN A 86 -4.23 9.74 -1.92
CA ASN A 86 -5.00 9.46 -3.14
C ASN A 86 -5.00 7.96 -3.47
N MET A 87 -3.88 7.26 -3.28
CA MET A 87 -3.78 5.82 -3.52
C MET A 87 -4.65 5.02 -2.53
N LEU A 88 -4.75 5.45 -1.28
CA LEU A 88 -5.63 4.81 -0.29
C LEU A 88 -7.12 4.97 -0.69
N ARG A 89 -7.53 6.17 -1.11
CA ARG A 89 -8.90 6.40 -1.61
C ARG A 89 -9.17 5.63 -2.90
N ALA A 90 -8.22 5.58 -3.83
CA ALA A 90 -8.35 4.83 -5.08
C ALA A 90 -8.49 3.32 -4.82
N ARG A 91 -7.74 2.77 -3.86
CA ARG A 91 -7.90 1.37 -3.44
C ARG A 91 -9.29 1.11 -2.87
N MET A 92 -9.79 1.99 -2.00
CA MET A 92 -11.14 1.86 -1.43
C MET A 92 -12.22 1.89 -2.52
N MET A 93 -12.16 2.85 -3.45
CA MET A 93 -13.09 2.92 -4.58
C MET A 93 -13.01 1.69 -5.48
N SER A 94 -11.81 1.17 -5.70
CA SER A 94 -11.62 -0.09 -6.44
C SER A 94 -12.26 -1.26 -5.72
N ASN A 95 -12.07 -1.37 -4.40
CA ASN A 95 -12.67 -2.43 -3.61
C ASN A 95 -14.20 -2.32 -3.60
N ASP A 96 -14.77 -1.12 -3.47
CA ASP A 96 -16.21 -0.89 -3.55
C ASP A 96 -16.79 -1.33 -4.92
N ALA A 97 -16.10 -1.00 -6.01
CA ALA A 97 -16.49 -1.40 -7.36
C ALA A 97 -16.44 -2.93 -7.54
N LEU A 98 -15.37 -3.56 -7.03
CA LEU A 98 -15.24 -5.02 -7.03
C LEU A 98 -16.33 -5.69 -6.18
N ALA A 99 -16.66 -5.14 -5.02
CA ALA A 99 -17.72 -5.66 -4.16
C ALA A 99 -19.08 -5.62 -4.87
N LYS A 100 -19.43 -4.48 -5.47
CA LYS A 100 -20.64 -4.36 -6.30
C LYS A 100 -20.65 -5.33 -7.47
N SER A 101 -19.50 -5.51 -8.14
CA SER A 101 -19.37 -6.45 -9.26
C SER A 101 -19.59 -7.90 -8.81
N ASN A 102 -18.94 -8.32 -7.73
CA ASN A 102 -19.09 -9.66 -7.15
C ASN A 102 -20.53 -9.92 -6.70
N LEU A 103 -21.18 -8.96 -6.04
CA LEU A 103 -22.59 -9.04 -5.66
C LEU A 103 -23.49 -9.19 -6.89
N ARG A 104 -23.22 -8.48 -7.98
CA ARG A 104 -23.95 -8.64 -9.24
C ARG A 104 -23.76 -10.05 -9.82
N THR A 105 -22.54 -10.58 -9.81
CA THR A 105 -22.29 -11.96 -10.26
C THR A 105 -23.04 -12.97 -9.40
N LEU A 106 -23.07 -12.80 -8.07
CA LEU A 106 -23.85 -13.65 -7.16
C LEU A 106 -25.35 -13.57 -7.48
N SER A 107 -25.89 -12.37 -7.65
CA SER A 107 -27.31 -12.19 -8.01
C SER A 107 -27.64 -12.81 -9.37
N ALA A 108 -26.78 -12.65 -10.36
CA ALA A 108 -27.00 -13.21 -11.69
C ALA A 108 -27.04 -14.74 -11.64
N ALA A 109 -26.14 -15.37 -10.87
CA ALA A 109 -26.18 -16.82 -10.69
C ALA A 109 -27.46 -17.29 -9.97
N ALA A 110 -27.94 -16.55 -8.96
CA ALA A 110 -29.18 -16.86 -8.27
C ALA A 110 -30.41 -16.71 -9.18
N GLU A 111 -30.44 -15.70 -10.05
CA GLU A 111 -31.51 -15.51 -11.04
C GLU A 111 -31.46 -16.59 -12.14
N ILE A 112 -30.27 -16.98 -12.61
CA ILE A 112 -30.11 -18.12 -13.54
C ILE A 112 -30.66 -19.40 -12.90
N TYR A 113 -30.29 -19.68 -11.65
CA TYR A 113 -30.80 -20.84 -10.92
C TYR A 113 -32.33 -20.84 -10.85
N LYS A 114 -32.95 -19.67 -10.58
CA LYS A 114 -34.41 -19.53 -10.60
C LYS A 114 -35.01 -19.81 -11.97
N THR A 115 -34.39 -19.39 -13.07
CA THR A 115 -34.93 -19.69 -14.40
C THR A 115 -34.94 -21.19 -14.70
N GLU A 116 -33.97 -21.94 -14.17
CA GLU A 116 -33.83 -23.38 -14.37
C GLU A 116 -34.75 -24.20 -13.44
N TYR A 117 -34.80 -23.86 -12.15
CA TYR A 117 -35.49 -24.64 -11.12
C TYR A 117 -36.79 -24.02 -10.60
N GLN A 118 -37.19 -22.84 -11.13
CA GLN A 118 -38.37 -22.06 -10.72
C GLN A 118 -38.37 -21.60 -9.24
N LEU A 119 -37.26 -21.81 -8.53
CA LEU A 119 -37.05 -21.50 -7.11
C LEU A 119 -35.67 -20.86 -6.94
N TYR A 120 -35.50 -20.02 -5.91
CA TYR A 120 -34.18 -19.51 -5.57
C TYR A 120 -33.35 -20.57 -4.81
N PRO A 121 -32.00 -20.49 -4.87
CA PRO A 121 -31.14 -21.48 -4.23
C PRO A 121 -31.28 -21.41 -2.71
N ALA A 122 -31.53 -22.56 -2.08
CA ALA A 122 -31.66 -22.69 -0.63
C ALA A 122 -30.31 -22.70 0.12
N SER A 123 -29.21 -22.87 -0.62
CA SER A 123 -27.87 -22.91 -0.05
C SER A 123 -26.81 -22.47 -1.04
N LYS A 124 -25.63 -22.14 -0.51
CA LYS A 124 -24.40 -21.93 -1.28
C LYS A 124 -24.06 -23.11 -2.20
N GLY A 125 -24.33 -24.35 -1.79
CA GLY A 125 -24.06 -25.55 -2.60
C GLY A 125 -24.90 -25.57 -3.87
N ALA A 126 -26.21 -25.30 -3.75
CA ALA A 126 -27.12 -25.22 -4.89
C ALA A 126 -26.69 -24.16 -5.92
N LEU A 127 -26.22 -23.00 -5.44
CA LEU A 127 -25.72 -21.91 -6.28
C LEU A 127 -24.41 -22.23 -7.02
N LEU A 128 -23.52 -23.04 -6.43
CA LEU A 128 -22.18 -23.30 -6.97
C LEU A 128 -22.10 -24.60 -7.78
N THR A 129 -22.93 -25.59 -7.46
CA THR A 129 -22.83 -26.95 -7.99
C THR A 129 -24.02 -27.33 -8.86
N GLU A 130 -25.19 -26.71 -8.67
CA GLU A 130 -26.43 -27.20 -9.26
C GLU A 130 -27.11 -26.25 -10.27
N GLY A 131 -26.61 -25.04 -10.48
CA GLY A 131 -26.98 -24.22 -11.64
C GLY A 131 -25.82 -24.14 -12.60
N ASN A 132 -26.06 -23.82 -13.88
CA ASN A 132 -25.03 -23.40 -14.83
C ASN A 132 -24.36 -22.09 -14.36
N SER A 133 -23.57 -22.22 -13.30
CA SER A 133 -23.15 -21.12 -12.44
C SER A 133 -21.91 -20.51 -13.04
N THR A 134 -22.01 -19.23 -13.39
CA THR A 134 -20.86 -18.42 -13.82
C THR A 134 -19.89 -18.12 -12.66
N LEU A 135 -20.26 -18.50 -11.44
CA LEU A 135 -19.46 -18.33 -10.24
C LEU A 135 -18.36 -19.39 -10.15
N LYS A 136 -17.13 -18.99 -10.52
CA LYS A 136 -15.93 -19.83 -10.38
C LYS A 136 -15.38 -19.89 -8.96
N GLN A 137 -15.81 -18.97 -8.09
CA GLN A 137 -15.34 -18.82 -6.71
C GLN A 137 -16.54 -18.58 -5.80
N SER A 138 -16.51 -19.17 -4.60
CA SER A 138 -17.49 -18.83 -3.58
C SER A 138 -17.05 -17.60 -2.81
N TYR A 139 -17.82 -16.51 -2.92
CA TYR A 139 -17.61 -15.31 -2.11
C TYR A 139 -18.28 -15.40 -0.74
N CYS A 140 -19.36 -16.18 -0.62
CA CYS A 140 -20.14 -16.30 0.61
C CYS A 140 -19.31 -16.80 1.79
N ASP A 141 -19.43 -16.09 2.91
CA ASP A 141 -18.76 -16.30 4.19
C ASP A 141 -17.23 -16.18 4.10
N GLN A 142 -16.74 -15.42 3.12
CA GLN A 142 -15.32 -15.14 2.93
C GLN A 142 -15.03 -13.64 2.93
N THR A 143 -13.80 -13.30 3.29
CA THR A 143 -13.24 -11.96 3.09
C THR A 143 -12.54 -11.92 1.73
N TYR A 144 -12.98 -11.03 0.84
CA TYR A 144 -12.38 -10.84 -0.47
C TYR A 144 -12.22 -9.35 -0.77
N SER A 145 -10.99 -8.93 -1.11
CA SER A 145 -10.63 -7.54 -1.41
C SER A 145 -11.10 -6.53 -0.36
N GLY A 146 -10.97 -6.87 0.94
CA GLY A 146 -11.32 -5.97 2.05
C GLY A 146 -12.81 -5.92 2.41
N PHE A 147 -13.62 -6.82 1.85
CA PHE A 147 -15.04 -6.97 2.14
C PHE A 147 -15.35 -8.38 2.63
N ILE A 148 -16.19 -8.47 3.67
CA ILE A 148 -16.78 -9.71 4.18
C ILE A 148 -18.13 -9.89 3.49
N TYR A 149 -18.32 -11.02 2.82
CA TYR A 149 -19.57 -11.33 2.13
C TYR A 149 -20.41 -12.27 2.98
N THR A 150 -21.63 -11.86 3.31
CA THR A 150 -22.63 -12.68 3.99
C THR A 150 -23.74 -13.02 3.01
N CYS A 151 -24.09 -14.29 2.91
CA CYS A 151 -25.11 -14.75 1.98
C CYS A 151 -26.27 -15.42 2.71
N GLU A 152 -27.44 -14.82 2.61
CA GLU A 152 -28.69 -15.39 3.08
C GLU A 152 -29.47 -15.96 1.88
N PHE A 153 -29.77 -17.24 1.97
CA PHE A 153 -30.45 -18.02 0.94
C PHE A 153 -31.86 -18.37 1.38
N SER A 154 -32.83 -18.29 0.47
CA SER A 154 -34.22 -18.68 0.68
C SER A 154 -34.81 -19.21 -0.63
N ASN A 155 -35.80 -20.10 -0.56
CA ASN A 155 -36.52 -20.56 -1.75
C ASN A 155 -37.29 -19.42 -2.45
N THR A 156 -37.62 -18.36 -1.71
CA THR A 156 -38.36 -17.19 -2.21
C THR A 156 -37.45 -16.02 -2.60
N GLY A 157 -36.15 -16.10 -2.33
CA GLY A 157 -35.24 -15.01 -2.62
C GLY A 157 -33.83 -15.18 -2.09
N TYR A 158 -33.05 -14.12 -2.21
CA TYR A 158 -31.71 -14.07 -1.67
C TYR A 158 -31.40 -12.67 -1.14
N ARG A 159 -30.48 -12.62 -0.18
CA ARG A 159 -29.87 -11.38 0.28
C ARG A 159 -28.37 -11.62 0.41
N PHE A 160 -27.60 -10.96 -0.44
CA PHE A 160 -26.14 -10.99 -0.36
C PHE A 160 -25.65 -9.63 0.11
N LYS A 161 -24.84 -9.62 1.15
CA LYS A 161 -24.34 -8.41 1.80
C LYS A 161 -22.82 -8.42 1.77
N ALA A 162 -22.21 -7.35 1.26
CA ALA A 162 -20.78 -7.09 1.34
C ALA A 162 -20.56 -5.98 2.38
N THR A 163 -19.93 -6.32 3.49
CA THR A 163 -19.58 -5.41 4.58
C THR A 163 -18.08 -5.13 4.54
N PRO A 164 -17.60 -3.88 4.58
CA PRO A 164 -16.17 -3.62 4.64
C PRO A 164 -15.60 -4.20 5.93
N GLU A 165 -14.48 -4.91 5.83
CA GLU A 165 -13.77 -5.48 6.98
C GLU A 165 -13.32 -4.39 7.97
N VAL A 166 -12.86 -3.25 7.44
CA VAL A 166 -12.50 -2.06 8.20
C VAL A 166 -13.21 -0.85 7.58
N PRO A 167 -14.32 -0.38 8.16
CA PRO A 167 -15.04 0.80 7.69
C PRO A 167 -14.12 2.02 7.54
N GLY A 168 -14.20 2.70 6.40
CA GLY A 168 -13.40 3.91 6.12
C GLY A 168 -11.94 3.64 5.73
N SER A 169 -11.53 2.38 5.59
CA SER A 169 -10.20 2.00 5.09
C SER A 169 -10.27 0.95 3.98
N SER A 170 -10.93 -0.18 4.23
CA SER A 170 -11.03 -1.28 3.25
C SER A 170 -12.15 -1.09 2.24
N GLY A 171 -13.20 -0.36 2.63
CA GLY A 171 -14.35 0.00 1.81
C GLY A 171 -15.13 1.18 2.41
N SER A 172 -15.95 1.84 1.61
CA SER A 172 -16.65 3.07 2.03
C SER A 172 -18.03 2.80 2.64
N LYS A 173 -18.75 1.81 2.12
CA LYS A 173 -20.15 1.53 2.46
C LYS A 173 -20.41 0.03 2.53
N ILE A 174 -21.54 -0.32 3.13
CA ILE A 174 -22.12 -1.65 3.06
C ILE A 174 -22.95 -1.74 1.78
N PHE A 175 -22.79 -2.83 1.04
CA PHE A 175 -23.57 -3.08 -0.18
C PHE A 175 -24.42 -4.32 0.01
N THR A 176 -25.74 -4.19 -0.13
CA THR A 176 -26.68 -5.31 -0.04
C THR A 176 -27.40 -5.45 -1.36
N ILE A 177 -27.35 -6.63 -1.98
CA ILE A 177 -28.14 -6.97 -3.16
C ILE A 177 -29.25 -7.95 -2.78
N VAL A 178 -30.46 -7.67 -3.23
CA VAL A 178 -31.65 -8.50 -3.01
C VAL A 178 -32.23 -8.96 -4.35
N ASN A 179 -33.32 -9.73 -4.30
CA ASN A 179 -34.10 -10.17 -5.46
C ASN A 179 -34.27 -9.06 -6.51
N GLY A 180 -34.08 -9.38 -7.79
CA GLY A 180 -34.19 -8.40 -8.88
C GLY A 180 -32.94 -7.55 -9.11
N GLY A 181 -31.83 -7.84 -8.41
CA GLY A 181 -30.50 -7.30 -8.74
C GLY A 181 -30.26 -5.84 -8.32
N MET A 182 -31.14 -5.27 -7.48
CA MET A 182 -30.98 -3.92 -6.95
C MET A 182 -29.98 -3.92 -5.79
N ILE A 183 -28.99 -3.03 -5.87
CA ILE A 183 -28.00 -2.80 -4.80
C ILE A 183 -28.49 -1.64 -3.94
N VAL A 184 -28.62 -1.91 -2.64
CA VAL A 184 -28.85 -0.92 -1.58
C VAL A 184 -27.50 -0.60 -0.95
N GLU A 185 -27.19 0.69 -0.80
CA GLU A 185 -26.00 1.16 -0.10
C GLU A 185 -26.39 1.64 1.29
N GLU A 186 -25.69 1.15 2.31
CA GLU A 186 -25.89 1.55 3.70
C GLU A 186 -24.58 2.09 4.26
N GLU A 187 -24.65 3.09 5.15
CA GLU A 187 -23.48 3.53 5.89
C GLU A 187 -23.12 2.48 6.96
N PRO A 188 -21.82 2.14 7.12
CA PRO A 188 -21.41 1.19 8.14
C PRO A 188 -21.66 1.79 9.52
N VAL A 189 -22.36 1.05 10.38
CA VAL A 189 -22.58 1.46 11.77
C VAL A 189 -21.24 1.47 12.48
N ILE A 190 -20.75 2.67 12.83
CA ILE A 190 -19.52 2.85 13.60
C ILE A 190 -19.92 2.76 15.08
N PRO A 191 -19.38 1.82 15.88
CA PRO A 191 -19.87 1.54 17.24
C PRO A 191 -19.57 2.62 18.30
N TYR A 192 -19.42 3.90 17.91
CA TYR A 192 -19.16 5.02 18.83
C TYR A 192 -19.91 6.28 18.37
N ASP A 193 -21.23 6.27 18.53
CA ASP A 193 -22.05 7.47 18.75
C ASP A 193 -22.66 7.41 20.16
#